data_AF-A0A432QTR1-F1
#
_entry.id   AF-A0A432QTR1-F1
#
_cell.length_a   1.000
_cell.length_b   1.000
_cell.length_c   1.000
_cell.angle_alpha   90.00
_cell.angle_beta   90.00
_cell.angle_gamma   90.00
#
_symmetry.space_group_name_H-M   'P 1'
#
loop_
_entity.id
_entity.type
_entity.pdbx_description
1 polymer ?
#
loop_
_entity_poly.entity_id
_entity_poly.type
_entity_poly.pdbx_seq_one_letter_code
_entity_poly.pdbx_strand_id
1 'polypeptide(L)'
;MTGEKSQAISLEVVRVLKARFDSFPEDAESNRNAPFHEAFLNAFRDKLEKHIDNVPYFISLSSWLHGLNTTLGQSFFEEVANILCDGEKQTFKDCEYTEQQEKIISELITDLKNGRRKPNLNEENRQIFGATQGKLKPAPKFTADVCIITNDYVEAIELKSVRPNAGEMRGEKLKILSAKACLKNMFPDKEIRYFIGFP
;
A
#
# COMPACT_ATOMS: atom_id res chain seq x y z
N MET A 1 -22.36 -11.59 -5.40
CA MET A 1 -21.14 -11.95 -6.14
C MET A 1 -21.55 -12.82 -7.31
N THR A 2 -21.17 -12.45 -8.54
CA THR A 2 -21.50 -13.24 -9.74
C THR A 2 -20.65 -14.52 -9.77
N GLY A 3 -21.10 -15.53 -10.54
CA GLY A 3 -20.31 -16.76 -10.73
C GLY A 3 -18.92 -16.48 -11.31
N GLU A 4 -18.82 -15.51 -12.22
CA GLU A 4 -17.57 -15.07 -12.84
C GLU A 4 -16.58 -14.47 -11.83
N LYS A 5 -17.03 -13.58 -10.94
CA LYS A 5 -16.16 -13.02 -9.89
C LYS A 5 -15.67 -14.09 -8.92
N SER A 6 -16.54 -15.03 -8.56
CA SER A 6 -16.16 -16.17 -7.73
C SER A 6 -15.07 -17.04 -8.40
N GLN A 7 -15.19 -17.24 -9.71
CA GLN A 7 -14.20 -17.99 -10.49
C GLN A 7 -12.86 -17.23 -10.58
N ALA A 8 -12.89 -15.92 -10.83
CA ALA A 8 -11.69 -15.08 -10.88
C ALA A 8 -10.93 -15.08 -9.55
N ILE A 9 -11.64 -14.93 -8.42
CA ILE A 9 -11.04 -15.04 -7.08
C ILE A 9 -10.46 -16.44 -6.85
N SER A 10 -11.15 -17.50 -7.31
CA SER A 10 -10.64 -18.87 -7.18
C SER A 10 -9.34 -19.07 -7.97
N LEU A 11 -9.24 -18.51 -9.17
CA LEU A 11 -8.01 -18.54 -9.96
C LEU A 11 -6.86 -17.80 -9.27
N GLU A 12 -7.17 -16.66 -8.65
CA GLU A 12 -6.18 -15.89 -7.88
C GLU A 12 -5.67 -16.68 -6.66
N VAL A 13 -6.55 -17.37 -5.93
CA VAL A 13 -6.17 -18.29 -4.85
C VAL A 13 -5.25 -19.40 -5.37
N VAL A 14 -5.62 -20.05 -6.49
CA VAL A 14 -4.80 -21.11 -7.11
C VAL A 14 -3.43 -20.58 -7.53
N ARG A 15 -3.36 -19.38 -8.11
CA ARG A 15 -2.11 -18.74 -8.53
C ARG A 15 -1.17 -18.53 -7.33
N VAL A 16 -1.69 -17.99 -6.23
CA VAL A 16 -0.91 -17.76 -5.00
C VAL A 16 -0.44 -19.08 -4.40
N LEU A 17 -1.33 -20.07 -4.29
CA LEU A 17 -0.99 -21.39 -3.75
C LEU A 17 0.09 -22.07 -4.60
N LYS A 18 -0.07 -22.07 -5.94
CA LYS A 18 0.91 -22.66 -6.85
C LYS A 18 2.28 -22.00 -6.72
N ALA A 19 2.35 -20.67 -6.74
CA ALA A 19 3.61 -19.96 -6.58
C ALA A 19 4.31 -20.27 -5.24
N ARG A 20 3.51 -20.47 -4.18
CA ARG A 20 4.02 -20.82 -2.85
C ARG A 20 4.48 -22.27 -2.76
N PHE A 21 3.78 -23.17 -3.41
CA PHE A 21 4.18 -24.57 -3.53
C PHE A 21 5.48 -24.70 -4.33
N ASP A 22 5.56 -24.06 -5.50
CA ASP A 22 6.73 -24.08 -6.38
C ASP A 22 7.98 -23.45 -5.74
N SER A 23 7.82 -22.62 -4.70
CA SER A 23 8.92 -21.98 -3.96
C SER A 23 9.17 -22.58 -2.57
N PHE A 24 8.53 -23.72 -2.25
CA PHE A 24 8.72 -24.36 -0.96
C PHE A 24 10.18 -24.82 -0.80
N PRO A 25 10.82 -24.57 0.36
CA PRO A 25 12.21 -24.96 0.55
C PRO A 25 12.31 -26.48 0.74
N GLU A 26 12.81 -27.19 -0.28
CA GLU A 26 13.11 -28.63 -0.20
C GLU A 26 14.55 -28.88 0.28
N ASP A 27 15.52 -28.11 -0.21
CA ASP A 27 16.93 -28.22 0.16
C ASP A 27 17.50 -26.86 0.64
N ALA A 28 17.86 -26.78 1.91
CA ALA A 28 18.32 -25.55 2.57
C ALA A 28 19.85 -25.33 2.55
N GLU A 29 20.59 -26.16 1.81
CA GLU A 29 22.05 -26.14 1.79
C GLU A 29 22.63 -24.93 1.03
N SER A 30 21.82 -24.25 0.21
CA SER A 30 22.26 -23.12 -0.62
C SER A 30 22.10 -21.75 0.05
N ASN A 31 21.89 -21.69 1.37
CA ASN A 31 21.66 -20.44 2.07
C ASN A 31 22.91 -19.54 2.00
N ARG A 32 22.93 -18.61 1.04
CA ARG A 32 23.96 -17.57 0.87
C ARG A 32 23.87 -16.57 2.02
N ASN A 33 24.30 -17.00 3.20
CA ASN A 33 24.39 -16.12 4.35
C ASN A 33 25.60 -15.20 4.16
N ALA A 34 25.34 -13.89 4.15
CA ALA A 34 26.39 -12.90 4.33
C ALA A 34 27.08 -13.16 5.70
N PRO A 35 28.39 -12.95 5.86
CA PRO A 35 29.18 -13.36 7.03
C PRO A 35 28.61 -12.89 8.38
N PHE A 36 27.84 -11.79 8.41
CA PHE A 36 27.14 -11.34 9.61
C PHE A 36 26.00 -12.27 10.05
N HIS A 37 25.24 -12.86 9.12
CA HIS A 37 24.14 -13.77 9.47
C HIS A 37 24.67 -15.02 10.16
N GLU A 38 25.79 -15.56 9.70
CA GLU A 38 26.45 -16.72 10.34
C GLU A 38 26.90 -16.40 11.77
N ALA A 39 27.49 -15.23 12.00
CA ALA A 39 27.90 -14.78 13.34
C ALA A 39 26.70 -14.66 14.30
N PHE A 40 25.57 -14.11 13.82
CA PHE A 40 24.34 -14.04 14.62
C PHE A 40 23.77 -15.42 14.93
N LEU A 41 23.71 -16.32 13.94
CA LEU A 41 23.22 -17.69 14.15
C LEU A 41 24.08 -18.47 15.14
N ASN A 42 25.41 -18.35 15.03
CA ASN A 42 26.36 -18.97 15.95
C ASN A 42 26.18 -18.47 17.38
N ALA A 43 25.86 -17.19 17.59
CA ALA A 43 25.61 -16.63 18.93
C ALA A 43 24.35 -17.21 19.62
N PHE A 44 23.39 -17.74 18.86
CA PHE A 44 22.18 -18.38 19.37
C PHE A 44 22.15 -19.90 19.19
N ARG A 45 23.25 -20.50 18.70
CA ARG A 45 23.34 -21.91 18.33
C ARG A 45 22.88 -22.86 19.44
N ASP A 46 23.42 -22.68 20.65
CA ASP A 46 23.07 -23.49 21.84
C ASP A 46 21.59 -23.42 22.23
N LYS A 47 20.86 -22.39 21.81
CA LYS A 47 19.41 -22.26 22.03
C LYS A 47 18.60 -22.87 20.89
N LEU A 48 19.07 -22.73 19.65
CA LEU A 48 18.39 -23.25 18.45
C LEU A 48 18.51 -24.77 18.36
N GLU A 49 19.71 -25.32 18.56
CA GLU A 49 19.97 -26.77 18.48
C GLU A 49 19.24 -27.58 19.57
N LYS A 50 18.71 -26.93 20.62
CA LYS A 50 17.86 -27.58 21.62
C LYS A 50 16.46 -27.93 21.10
N HIS A 51 16.02 -27.28 20.03
CA HIS A 51 14.64 -27.36 19.54
C HIS A 51 14.56 -27.63 18.04
N ILE A 52 15.67 -27.49 17.30
CA ILE A 52 15.72 -27.52 15.85
C ILE A 52 16.95 -28.32 15.41
N ASP A 53 16.72 -29.43 14.70
CA ASP A 53 17.79 -30.32 14.21
C ASP A 53 18.50 -29.75 12.97
N ASN A 54 17.82 -28.95 12.15
CA ASN A 54 18.36 -28.34 10.93
C ASN A 54 18.07 -26.84 10.91
N VAL A 55 19.00 -26.06 11.48
CA VAL A 55 18.92 -24.59 11.55
C VAL A 55 18.83 -23.93 10.16
N PRO A 56 19.63 -24.32 9.15
CA PRO A 56 19.49 -23.80 7.79
C PRO A 56 18.08 -23.99 7.19
N TYR A 57 17.49 -25.17 7.39
CA TYR A 57 16.14 -25.47 6.94
C TYR A 57 15.09 -24.63 7.67
N PHE A 58 15.22 -24.47 8.98
CA PHE A 58 14.32 -23.62 9.76
C PHE A 58 14.34 -22.16 9.29
N ILE A 59 15.52 -21.61 8.99
CA ILE A 59 15.66 -20.23 8.46
C ILE A 59 14.98 -20.11 7.10
N SER A 60 15.20 -21.09 6.22
CA SER A 60 14.59 -21.13 4.88
C SER A 60 13.07 -21.20 4.99
N LEU A 61 12.54 -22.05 5.88
CA LEU A 61 11.11 -22.17 6.16
C LEU A 61 10.53 -20.88 6.76
N SER A 62 11.21 -20.26 7.72
CA SER A 62 10.79 -18.98 8.29
C SER A 62 10.73 -17.87 7.24
N SER A 63 11.68 -17.85 6.31
CA SER A 63 11.72 -16.88 5.21
C SER A 63 10.58 -17.15 4.21
N TRP A 64 10.33 -18.41 3.88
CA TRP A 64 9.19 -18.81 3.05
C TRP A 64 7.85 -18.45 3.70
N LEU A 65 7.67 -18.72 4.99
CA LEU A 65 6.48 -18.34 5.77
C LEU A 65 6.28 -16.82 5.80
N HIS A 66 7.36 -16.05 5.96
CA HIS A 66 7.28 -14.60 5.86
C HIS A 66 6.82 -14.16 4.47
N GLY A 67 7.36 -14.74 3.40
CA GLY A 67 6.89 -14.50 2.04
C GLY A 67 5.42 -14.88 1.81
N LEU A 68 4.98 -16.01 2.36
CA LEU A 68 3.57 -16.42 2.32
C LEU A 68 2.68 -15.36 2.94
N ASN A 69 3.02 -14.89 4.14
CA ASN A 69 2.26 -13.87 4.85
C ASN A 69 2.20 -12.54 4.09
N THR A 70 3.29 -12.10 3.45
CA THR A 70 3.28 -10.86 2.67
C THR A 70 2.47 -10.96 1.39
N THR A 71 2.46 -12.12 0.73
CA THR A 71 1.67 -12.36 -0.50
C THR A 71 0.18 -12.51 -0.21
N LEU A 72 -0.18 -13.27 0.83
CA LEU A 72 -1.57 -13.38 1.28
C LEU A 72 -2.09 -12.08 1.87
N GLY A 73 -1.21 -11.27 2.46
CA GLY A 73 -1.53 -9.92 2.88
C GLY A 73 -1.74 -9.03 1.67
N GLN A 74 -0.71 -8.30 1.26
CA GLN A 74 -0.93 -7.14 0.42
C GLN A 74 -1.38 -7.49 -1.01
N SER A 75 -0.60 -8.24 -1.78
CA SER A 75 -0.88 -8.43 -3.22
C SER A 75 -2.15 -9.25 -3.48
N PHE A 76 -2.47 -10.24 -2.63
CA PHE A 76 -3.70 -11.01 -2.77
C PHE A 76 -4.94 -10.15 -2.52
N PHE A 77 -4.96 -9.37 -1.43
CA PHE A 77 -6.12 -8.51 -1.14
C PHE A 77 -6.29 -7.39 -2.17
N GLU A 78 -5.19 -6.86 -2.73
CA GLU A 78 -5.25 -5.92 -3.86
C GLU A 78 -5.99 -6.53 -5.06
N GLU A 79 -5.61 -7.74 -5.49
CA GLU A 79 -6.22 -8.38 -6.65
C GLU A 79 -7.70 -8.73 -6.40
N VAL A 80 -8.00 -9.29 -5.23
CA VAL A 80 -9.38 -9.63 -4.85
C VAL A 80 -10.25 -8.37 -4.76
N ALA A 81 -9.74 -7.26 -4.23
CA ALA A 81 -10.48 -6.01 -4.16
C ALA A 81 -10.81 -5.48 -5.57
N ASN A 82 -9.84 -5.49 -6.49
CA ASN A 82 -10.07 -5.10 -7.88
C ASN A 82 -11.16 -5.96 -8.56
N ILE A 83 -11.11 -7.29 -8.40
CA ILE A 83 -12.14 -8.20 -8.92
C ILE A 83 -13.53 -7.89 -8.33
N LEU A 84 -13.61 -7.61 -7.02
CA LEU A 84 -14.89 -7.39 -6.34
C LEU A 84 -15.57 -6.10 -6.79
N CYS A 85 -14.81 -5.02 -6.97
CA CYS A 85 -15.35 -3.70 -7.28
C CYS A 85 -15.27 -3.31 -8.77
N ASP A 86 -14.76 -4.20 -9.62
CA ASP A 86 -14.47 -3.90 -11.03
C ASP A 86 -13.53 -2.68 -11.17
N GLY A 87 -12.60 -2.55 -10.23
CA GLY A 87 -11.57 -1.52 -10.20
C GLY A 87 -10.27 -1.97 -10.86
N GLU A 88 -9.32 -1.04 -10.93
CA GLU A 88 -7.98 -1.35 -11.41
C GLU A 88 -6.89 -0.67 -10.57
N LYS A 89 -5.71 -1.30 -10.48
CA LYS A 89 -4.51 -0.67 -9.94
C LYS A 89 -4.02 0.41 -10.90
N GLN A 90 -4.06 1.67 -10.49
CA GLN A 90 -3.73 2.80 -11.37
C GLN A 90 -2.61 3.67 -10.81
N THR A 91 -1.65 4.02 -11.67
CA THR A 91 -0.55 4.93 -11.33
C THR A 91 -0.68 6.26 -12.06
N PHE A 92 -0.69 7.35 -11.29
CA PHE A 92 -0.78 8.72 -11.78
C PHE A 92 0.61 9.35 -11.79
N LYS A 93 1.16 9.59 -13.00
CA LYS A 93 2.56 10.04 -13.20
C LYS A 93 2.68 11.50 -13.63
N ASP A 94 1.72 12.00 -14.40
CA ASP A 94 1.77 13.31 -15.06
C ASP A 94 0.59 14.18 -14.60
N CYS A 95 0.39 14.23 -13.29
CA CYS A 95 -0.67 15.05 -12.73
C CYS A 95 -0.14 16.28 -12.01
N GLU A 96 -0.95 17.33 -12.00
CA GLU A 96 -0.55 18.64 -11.55
C GLU A 96 -1.52 19.21 -10.52
N TYR A 97 -0.99 20.08 -9.69
CA TYR A 97 -1.69 20.82 -8.66
C TYR A 97 -1.22 22.27 -8.67
N THR A 98 -2.08 23.19 -8.25
CA THR A 98 -1.76 24.61 -8.22
C THR A 98 -0.77 24.91 -7.09
N GLU A 99 0.00 26.00 -7.23
CA GLU A 99 0.83 26.53 -6.15
C GLU A 99 0.04 26.78 -4.85
N GLN A 100 -1.22 27.19 -4.97
CA GLN A 100 -2.09 27.39 -3.83
C GLN A 100 -2.46 26.06 -3.15
N GLN A 101 -2.77 25.02 -3.93
CA GLN A 101 -3.00 23.66 -3.41
C GLN A 101 -1.77 23.14 -2.67
N GLU A 102 -0.58 23.29 -3.25
CA GLU A 102 0.69 22.90 -2.61
C GLU A 102 0.89 23.57 -1.25
N LYS A 103 0.69 24.88 -1.20
CA LYS A 103 0.80 25.65 0.05
C LYS A 103 -0.19 25.18 1.11
N ILE A 104 -1.47 25.04 0.74
CA ILE A 104 -2.52 24.60 1.67
C ILE A 104 -2.20 23.20 2.21
N ILE A 105 -1.80 22.26 1.35
CA ILE A 105 -1.44 20.91 1.78
C ILE A 105 -0.29 20.94 2.79
N SER A 106 0.75 21.73 2.53
CA SER A 106 1.89 21.89 3.44
C SER A 106 1.49 22.48 4.80
N GLU A 107 0.62 23.49 4.81
CA GLU A 107 0.07 24.09 6.01
C GLU A 107 -0.78 23.09 6.81
N LEU A 108 -1.70 22.38 6.15
CA LEU A 108 -2.54 21.34 6.77
C LEU A 108 -1.70 20.26 7.45
N ILE A 109 -0.65 19.75 6.78
CA ILE A 109 0.25 18.74 7.33
C ILE A 109 1.03 19.29 8.53
N THR A 110 1.51 20.53 8.44
CA THR A 110 2.27 21.17 9.52
C THR A 110 1.40 21.39 10.76
N ASP A 111 0.15 21.82 10.58
CA ASP A 111 -0.79 22.03 11.67
C ASP A 111 -1.22 20.73 12.34
N LEU A 112 -1.46 19.68 11.55
CA LEU A 112 -1.76 18.35 12.07
C LEU A 112 -0.58 17.80 12.88
N LYS A 113 0.64 17.93 12.36
CA LYS A 113 1.87 17.49 13.04
C LYS A 113 2.07 18.19 14.39
N ASN A 114 1.84 19.51 14.42
CA ASN A 114 2.06 20.32 15.60
C ASN A 114 0.87 20.31 16.58
N GLY A 115 -0.18 19.52 16.30
CA GLY A 115 -1.38 19.46 17.14
C GLY A 115 -2.21 20.74 17.13
N ARG A 116 -1.96 21.67 16.20
CA ARG A 116 -2.71 22.94 16.08
C ARG A 116 -4.13 22.74 15.54
N ARG A 117 -4.37 21.62 14.87
CA ARG A 117 -5.70 21.23 14.36
C ARG A 117 -5.92 19.72 14.46
N LYS A 118 -7.20 19.31 14.47
CA LYS A 118 -7.61 17.91 14.29
C LYS A 118 -7.93 17.64 12.82
N PRO A 119 -7.79 16.38 12.33
CA PRO A 119 -8.20 16.00 10.99
C PRO A 119 -9.67 16.33 10.73
N ASN A 120 -9.98 16.93 9.58
CA ASN A 120 -11.36 17.20 9.16
C ASN A 120 -11.46 17.06 7.64
N LEU A 121 -12.06 15.97 7.19
CA LEU A 121 -12.17 15.61 5.78
C LEU A 121 -12.86 16.70 4.94
N ASN A 122 -14.01 17.19 5.41
CA ASN A 122 -14.82 18.15 4.65
C ASN A 122 -14.09 19.48 4.50
N GLU A 123 -13.47 19.95 5.59
CA GLU A 123 -12.73 21.20 5.58
C GLU A 123 -11.46 21.12 4.73
N GLU A 124 -10.71 20.02 4.84
CA GLU A 124 -9.53 19.77 4.01
C GLU A 124 -9.88 19.72 2.53
N ASN A 125 -10.93 18.98 2.16
CA ASN A 125 -11.42 18.92 0.79
C ASN A 125 -11.85 20.31 0.29
N ARG A 126 -12.59 21.08 1.11
CA ARG A 126 -13.05 22.44 0.74
C ARG A 126 -11.87 23.37 0.44
N GLN A 127 -10.84 23.37 1.30
CA GLN A 127 -9.66 24.21 1.10
C GLN A 127 -8.85 23.78 -0.13
N ILE A 128 -8.63 22.48 -0.32
CA ILE A 128 -7.82 21.95 -1.43
C ILE A 128 -8.55 22.10 -2.78
N PHE A 129 -9.84 21.80 -2.83
CA PHE A 129 -10.62 21.84 -4.08
C PHE A 129 -10.98 23.27 -4.50
N GLY A 130 -11.07 24.21 -3.55
CA GLY A 130 -11.29 25.63 -3.84
C GLY A 130 -10.03 26.40 -4.23
N ALA A 131 -8.85 25.80 -4.11
CA ALA A 131 -7.57 26.46 -4.31
C ALA A 131 -7.11 26.45 -5.78
N THR A 132 -7.77 27.24 -6.61
CA THR A 132 -7.53 27.25 -8.07
C THR A 132 -6.51 28.29 -8.53
N GLN A 133 -5.87 29.02 -7.62
CA GLN A 133 -4.94 30.11 -7.98
C GLN A 133 -3.48 29.65 -8.09
N GLY A 134 -2.72 30.36 -8.93
CA GLY A 134 -1.28 30.14 -9.13
C GLY A 134 -0.97 29.25 -10.32
N LYS A 135 0.33 28.99 -10.54
CA LYS A 135 0.76 28.12 -11.64
C LYS A 135 0.50 26.66 -11.31
N LEU A 136 0.25 25.86 -12.34
CA LEU A 136 0.29 24.40 -12.23
C LEU A 136 1.73 23.94 -12.02
N LYS A 137 1.89 22.98 -11.12
CA LYS A 137 3.15 22.32 -10.83
C LYS A 137 2.97 20.80 -10.82
N PRO A 138 4.02 20.03 -11.14
CA PRO A 138 3.97 18.58 -11.04
C PRO A 138 3.68 18.11 -9.60
N ALA A 139 2.63 17.31 -9.42
CA ALA A 139 2.32 16.67 -8.16
C ALA A 139 3.21 15.43 -7.93
N PRO A 140 3.43 15.01 -6.67
CA PRO A 140 4.06 13.73 -6.38
C PRO A 140 3.32 12.57 -7.05
N LYS A 141 4.08 11.68 -7.69
CA LYS A 141 3.54 10.46 -8.29
C LYS A 141 2.92 9.57 -7.22
N PHE A 142 1.77 8.99 -7.52
CA PHE A 142 1.13 8.02 -6.62
C PHE A 142 0.49 6.88 -7.40
N THR A 143 0.36 5.75 -6.71
CA THR A 143 -0.41 4.59 -7.17
C THR A 143 -1.55 4.39 -6.19
N ALA A 144 -2.75 4.18 -6.72
CA ALA A 144 -3.89 3.66 -5.99
C ALA A 144 -3.95 2.15 -6.26
N ASP A 145 -4.07 1.34 -5.21
CA ASP A 145 -4.12 -0.12 -5.35
C ASP A 145 -5.45 -0.59 -5.95
N VAL A 146 -6.51 0.18 -5.68
CA VAL A 146 -7.81 0.05 -6.35
C VAL A 146 -8.26 1.44 -6.76
N CYS A 147 -8.57 1.61 -8.04
CA CYS A 147 -9.10 2.84 -8.62
C CYS A 147 -10.40 2.55 -9.35
N ILE A 148 -11.42 3.36 -9.08
CA ILE A 148 -12.72 3.29 -9.75
C ILE A 148 -13.03 4.67 -10.31
N ILE A 149 -13.16 4.77 -11.63
CA ILE A 149 -13.50 6.00 -12.34
C ILE A 149 -14.86 5.79 -12.99
N THR A 150 -15.87 6.51 -12.51
CA THR A 150 -17.23 6.50 -13.08
C THR A 150 -17.54 7.85 -13.73
N ASN A 151 -18.77 8.04 -14.22
CA ASN A 151 -19.22 9.34 -14.70
C ASN A 151 -19.30 10.38 -13.56
N ASP A 152 -19.63 9.95 -12.35
CA ASP A 152 -19.96 10.83 -11.22
C ASP A 152 -18.78 11.02 -10.25
N TYR A 153 -17.93 10.01 -10.08
CA TYR A 153 -16.87 10.03 -9.08
C TYR A 153 -15.58 9.35 -9.53
N VAL A 154 -14.50 9.70 -8.84
CA VAL A 154 -13.22 8.99 -8.83
C VAL A 154 -12.95 8.55 -7.40
N GLU A 155 -12.74 7.25 -7.22
CA GLU A 155 -12.44 6.64 -5.94
C GLU A 155 -11.09 5.93 -6.00
N ALA A 156 -10.14 6.41 -5.20
CA ALA A 156 -8.83 5.79 -5.04
C ALA A 156 -8.74 5.14 -3.65
N ILE A 157 -8.27 3.91 -3.60
CA ILE A 157 -8.10 3.16 -2.35
C ILE A 157 -6.66 2.67 -2.29
N GLU A 158 -5.99 2.99 -1.20
CA GLU A 158 -4.70 2.41 -0.83
C GLU A 158 -4.94 1.26 0.15
N LEU A 159 -4.43 0.07 -0.13
CA LEU A 159 -4.49 -1.03 0.83
C LEU A 159 -3.22 -1.04 1.68
N LYS A 160 -3.38 -1.09 3.00
CA LYS A 160 -2.28 -1.18 3.95
C LYS A 160 -2.47 -2.36 4.89
N SER A 161 -1.38 -3.03 5.26
CA SER A 161 -1.39 -3.93 6.41
C SER A 161 -1.54 -3.13 7.70
N VAL A 162 -2.31 -3.66 8.65
CA VAL A 162 -2.52 -3.02 9.96
C VAL A 162 -1.16 -2.78 10.66
N ARG A 163 -0.99 -1.57 11.25
CA ARG A 163 0.17 -1.04 12.02
C ARG A 163 1.09 -0.03 11.31
N PRO A 164 0.58 1.06 10.71
CA PRO A 164 1.45 2.17 10.37
C PRO A 164 1.92 2.89 11.64
N ASN A 165 3.22 3.18 11.75
CA ASN A 165 3.74 4.03 12.82
C ASN A 165 3.37 5.50 12.58
N ALA A 166 3.37 6.36 13.60
CA ALA A 166 2.95 7.76 13.48
C ALA A 166 3.72 8.54 12.39
N GLY A 167 5.01 8.21 12.18
CA GLY A 167 5.82 8.79 11.11
C GLY A 167 5.33 8.41 9.71
N GLU A 168 4.89 7.17 9.52
CA GLU A 168 4.34 6.68 8.26
C GLU A 168 2.99 7.33 7.96
N MET A 169 2.14 7.50 8.97
CA MET A 169 0.83 8.17 8.81
C MET A 169 0.93 9.62 8.31
N ARG A 170 2.02 10.34 8.64
CA ARG A 170 2.27 11.68 8.08
C ARG A 170 2.53 11.62 6.58
N GLY A 171 3.36 10.67 6.14
CA GLY A 171 3.67 10.45 4.73
C GLY A 171 2.41 10.08 3.95
N GLU A 172 1.61 9.15 4.50
CA GLU A 172 0.34 8.73 3.90
C GLU A 172 -0.67 9.88 3.82
N LYS A 173 -0.81 10.69 4.87
CA LYS A 173 -1.69 11.86 4.83
C LYS A 173 -1.26 12.85 3.76
N LEU A 174 0.04 13.12 3.62
CA LEU A 174 0.56 13.99 2.56
C LEU A 174 0.25 13.41 1.17
N LYS A 175 0.52 12.12 0.96
CA LYS A 175 0.21 11.40 -0.29
C LYS A 175 -1.28 11.55 -0.64
N ILE A 176 -2.19 11.31 0.31
CA ILE A 176 -3.64 11.41 0.10
C ILE A 176 -4.08 12.82 -0.27
N LEU A 177 -3.59 13.84 0.45
CA LEU A 177 -3.99 15.23 0.17
C LEU A 177 -3.46 15.70 -1.20
N SER A 178 -2.21 15.36 -1.53
CA SER A 178 -1.62 15.64 -2.85
C SER A 178 -2.35 14.91 -3.97
N ALA A 179 -2.65 13.61 -3.79
CA ALA A 179 -3.41 12.83 -4.76
C ALA A 179 -4.80 13.41 -5.01
N LYS A 180 -5.52 13.80 -3.94
CA LYS A 180 -6.83 14.45 -4.05
C LYS A 180 -6.79 15.75 -4.85
N ALA A 181 -5.78 16.60 -4.62
CA ALA A 181 -5.61 17.84 -5.39
C ALA A 181 -5.41 17.54 -6.88
N CYS A 182 -4.52 16.60 -7.19
CA CYS A 182 -4.22 16.20 -8.55
C CYS A 182 -5.45 15.56 -9.25
N LEU A 183 -6.14 14.64 -8.59
CA LEU A 183 -7.37 14.02 -9.10
C LEU A 183 -8.48 15.06 -9.31
N LYS A 184 -8.62 16.05 -8.42
CA LYS A 184 -9.63 17.10 -8.59
C LYS A 184 -9.34 17.97 -9.82
N ASN A 185 -8.09 18.24 -10.12
CA ASN A 185 -7.73 19.00 -11.32
C ASN A 185 -7.88 18.17 -12.60
N MET A 186 -7.57 16.87 -12.55
CA MET A 186 -7.77 15.95 -13.68
C MET A 186 -9.26 15.69 -13.98
N PHE A 187 -10.09 15.66 -12.94
CA PHE A 187 -11.51 15.33 -13.01
C PHE A 187 -12.36 16.40 -12.30
N PRO A 188 -12.43 17.62 -12.84
CA PRO A 188 -13.02 18.78 -12.17
C PRO A 188 -14.49 18.60 -11.84
N ASP A 189 -15.24 17.89 -12.67
CA ASP A 189 -16.69 17.70 -12.50
C ASP A 189 -17.06 16.48 -11.65
N LYS A 190 -16.07 15.66 -11.28
CA LYS A 190 -16.29 14.44 -10.51
C LYS A 190 -16.11 14.66 -9.00
N GLU A 191 -16.81 13.87 -8.22
CA GLU A 191 -16.54 13.74 -6.79
C GLU A 191 -15.24 12.95 -6.58
N ILE A 192 -14.32 13.47 -5.77
CA ILE A 192 -13.04 12.81 -5.50
C ILE A 192 -13.04 12.20 -4.11
N ARG A 193 -12.86 10.88 -4.06
CA ARG A 193 -12.80 10.08 -2.83
C ARG A 193 -11.45 9.37 -2.76
N TYR A 194 -10.85 9.38 -1.58
CA TYR A 194 -9.60 8.67 -1.33
C TYR A 194 -9.67 7.99 0.04
N PHE A 195 -9.48 6.66 0.05
CA PHE A 195 -9.57 5.82 1.22
C PHE A 195 -8.26 5.08 1.50
N ILE A 196 -8.08 4.71 2.76
CA ILE A 196 -7.13 3.67 3.16
C ILE A 196 -7.97 2.46 3.58
N GLY A 197 -7.75 1.32 2.95
CA GLY A 197 -8.31 0.04 3.31
C GLY A 197 -7.33 -0.79 4.13
N PHE A 198 -7.84 -1.50 5.13
CA PHE A 198 -7.09 -2.49 5.89
C PHE A 198 -7.82 -3.83 5.70
N PRO A 199 -7.15 -4.86 5.14
CA PRO A 199 -7.73 -6.19 5.01
C PRO A 199 -7.78 -6.94 6.35
#